data_AF-A0A6N3CD75-F1
#
_entry.id   AF-A0A6N3CD75-F1
#
_cell.length_a   1.000
_cell.length_b   1.000
_cell.length_c   1.000
_cell.angle_alpha   90.00
_cell.angle_beta   90.00
_cell.angle_gamma   90.00
#
_symmetry.space_group_name_H-M   'P 1'
#
loop_
_entity.id
_entity.type
_entity.pdbx_description
1 polymer ?
#
loop_
_entity_poly.entity_id
_entity_poly.type
_entity_poly.pdbx_seq_one_letter_code
_entity_poly.pdbx_strand_id
1 'polypeptide(L)'
;MKLGIIGLDSSHAVQFSRILNGEREPFHIGGHPVTAAYPGPVSQDFDMSRDRMENFTREVAGDWGVKLYSSIAEVMKNSDAVFLEQVDARRRLEQFQEMVCFGKPIYVDKPFALNTVDCREMFKLAEQYGVPVLSTSSLRFADGLTAALKQCEWHSVIGADFFGPMPFTATQPGYFWYGVHMADMLYRTMGTGCSKVSVIHTSEHDIITGVWKDGRIGNIRGNRCGNGNFGGTIFHESGSVFIDVSQDKRGYYECLVEQIIRMFDTGQSPVTRQEMTEVVRFLEAAGESLTTGREVVL
;
A
#
# COMPACT_ATOMS: atom_id res chain seq x y z
N MET A 1 14.36 -17.19 5.13
CA MET A 1 14.20 -16.09 6.11
C MET A 1 12.95 -16.36 6.94
N LYS A 2 12.91 -16.09 8.24
CA LYS A 2 11.68 -16.19 9.06
C LYS A 2 10.98 -14.84 9.12
N LEU A 3 9.71 -14.79 8.76
CA LEU A 3 8.95 -13.54 8.72
C LEU A 3 8.02 -13.38 9.93
N GLY A 4 7.82 -12.11 10.32
CA GLY A 4 6.93 -11.71 11.39
C GLY A 4 5.78 -10.83 10.89
N ILE A 5 4.61 -10.88 11.55
CA ILE A 5 3.50 -9.95 11.30
C ILE A 5 3.12 -9.22 12.59
N ILE A 6 2.97 -7.90 12.51
CA ILE A 6 2.42 -7.06 13.58
C ILE A 6 1.09 -6.47 13.08
N GLY A 7 0.01 -6.77 13.80
CA GLY A 7 -1.36 -6.42 13.40
C GLY A 7 -2.03 -7.56 12.65
N LEU A 8 -3.06 -8.17 13.23
CA LEU A 8 -3.83 -9.26 12.62
C LEU A 8 -5.29 -8.89 12.35
N ASP A 9 -5.57 -7.60 12.14
CA ASP A 9 -6.90 -7.09 11.78
C ASP A 9 -7.03 -6.64 10.31
N SER A 10 -5.92 -6.65 9.56
CA SER A 10 -5.94 -6.49 8.10
C SER A 10 -6.13 -7.82 7.39
N SER A 11 -6.86 -7.80 6.27
CA SER A 11 -6.94 -8.96 5.38
C SER A 11 -5.59 -9.37 4.81
N HIS A 12 -4.63 -8.44 4.75
CA HIS A 12 -3.28 -8.74 4.29
C HIS A 12 -2.53 -9.70 5.22
N ALA A 13 -2.73 -9.61 6.53
CA ALA A 13 -2.12 -10.54 7.48
C ALA A 13 -2.49 -12.00 7.17
N VAL A 14 -3.76 -12.23 6.85
CA VAL A 14 -4.29 -13.53 6.42
C VAL A 14 -3.73 -13.92 5.05
N GLN A 15 -3.85 -13.03 4.05
CA GLN A 15 -3.43 -13.34 2.68
C GLN A 15 -1.93 -13.59 2.55
N PHE A 16 -1.09 -12.83 3.26
CA PHE A 16 0.36 -13.04 3.25
C PHE A 16 0.72 -14.35 3.95
N SER A 17 0.07 -14.69 5.06
CA SER A 17 0.25 -15.99 5.70
C SER A 17 -0.16 -17.15 4.77
N ARG A 18 -1.29 -17.03 4.07
CA ARG A 18 -1.74 -17.98 3.04
C ARG A 18 -0.71 -18.16 1.93
N ILE A 19 -0.24 -17.06 1.33
CA ILE A 19 0.73 -17.08 0.22
C ILE A 19 2.07 -17.70 0.65
N LEU A 20 2.54 -17.39 1.86
CA LEU A 20 3.89 -17.75 2.32
C LEU A 20 3.97 -19.09 3.07
N ASN A 21 2.88 -19.56 3.68
CA ASN A 21 2.85 -20.82 4.44
C ASN A 21 2.00 -21.91 3.76
N GLY A 22 1.07 -21.53 2.86
CA GLY A 22 0.16 -22.47 2.21
C GLY A 22 0.81 -23.22 1.05
N GLU A 23 1.55 -24.30 1.33
CA GLU A 23 2.26 -25.10 0.30
C GLU A 23 1.37 -25.64 -0.83
N ARG A 24 0.06 -25.71 -0.61
CA ARG A 24 -0.94 -26.18 -1.60
C ARG A 24 -1.74 -25.04 -2.25
N GLU A 25 -1.50 -23.81 -1.83
CA GLU A 25 -2.19 -22.65 -2.37
C GLU A 25 -1.68 -22.32 -3.78
N PRO A 26 -2.57 -21.90 -4.70
CA PRO A 26 -2.14 -21.35 -5.97
C PRO A 26 -1.17 -20.19 -5.75
N PHE A 27 -0.09 -20.16 -6.52
CA PHE A 27 0.94 -19.11 -6.46
C PHE A 27 1.64 -18.98 -5.08
N HIS A 28 1.75 -20.07 -4.33
CA HIS A 28 2.55 -20.14 -3.11
C HIS A 28 4.00 -19.67 -3.35
N ILE A 29 4.51 -18.86 -2.42
CA ILE A 29 5.89 -18.34 -2.41
C ILE A 29 6.63 -18.98 -1.23
N GLY A 30 7.43 -20.01 -1.51
CA GLY A 30 8.18 -20.75 -0.49
C GLY A 30 9.52 -20.10 -0.10
N GLY A 31 10.09 -20.53 1.04
CA GLY A 31 11.42 -20.09 1.53
C GLY A 31 11.41 -18.96 2.57
N HIS A 32 10.25 -18.32 2.74
CA HIS A 32 10.08 -17.16 3.62
C HIS A 32 8.82 -17.29 4.50
N PRO A 33 8.68 -18.37 5.30
CA PRO A 33 7.47 -18.59 6.07
C PRO A 33 7.24 -17.50 7.11
N VAL A 34 5.97 -17.15 7.32
CA VAL A 34 5.52 -16.38 8.48
C VAL A 34 5.55 -17.31 9.68
N THR A 35 6.33 -16.98 10.71
CA THR A 35 6.53 -17.86 11.88
C THR A 35 6.18 -17.21 13.20
N ALA A 36 6.09 -15.88 13.24
CA ALA A 36 5.76 -15.11 14.43
C ALA A 36 4.69 -14.06 14.10
N ALA A 37 3.70 -13.91 14.96
CA ALA A 37 2.75 -12.82 14.83
C ALA A 37 2.36 -12.23 16.19
N TYR A 38 2.02 -10.95 16.18
CA TYR A 38 1.39 -10.27 17.30
C TYR A 38 0.08 -9.65 16.79
N PRO A 39 -1.09 -10.02 17.35
CA PRO A 39 -2.38 -9.48 16.92
C PRO A 39 -2.44 -7.96 16.91
N GLY A 40 -1.75 -7.32 17.85
CA GLY A 40 -1.82 -5.88 18.01
C GLY A 40 -3.02 -5.44 18.84
N PRO A 41 -3.07 -4.16 19.21
CA PRO A 41 -4.22 -3.56 19.87
C PRO A 41 -5.43 -3.48 18.93
N VAL A 42 -6.63 -3.54 19.49
CA VAL A 42 -7.89 -3.36 18.75
C VAL A 42 -8.35 -1.91 18.84
N SER A 43 -8.60 -1.27 17.70
CA SER A 43 -9.22 0.06 17.65
C SER A 43 -10.74 -0.07 17.73
N GLN A 44 -11.30 0.17 18.92
CA GLN A 44 -12.73 -0.04 19.20
C GLN A 44 -13.67 0.86 18.37
N ASP A 45 -13.18 2.05 18.00
CA ASP A 45 -13.88 3.02 17.15
C ASP A 45 -13.75 2.74 15.65
N PHE A 46 -13.12 1.62 15.27
CA PHE A 46 -12.92 1.23 13.88
C PHE A 46 -13.39 -0.21 13.63
N ASP A 47 -14.55 -0.37 13.01
CA ASP A 47 -15.19 -1.67 12.78
C ASP A 47 -14.28 -2.69 12.10
N MET A 48 -13.46 -2.25 11.14
CA MET A 48 -12.50 -3.10 10.44
C MET A 48 -11.42 -3.66 11.36
N SER A 49 -11.05 -2.94 12.41
CA SER A 49 -10.13 -3.43 13.44
C SER A 49 -10.86 -4.37 14.40
N ARG A 50 -11.95 -3.88 14.99
CA ARG A 50 -12.72 -4.57 16.04
C ARG A 50 -13.33 -5.89 15.59
N ASP A 51 -13.98 -5.91 14.44
CA ASP A 51 -14.82 -7.04 14.03
C ASP A 51 -14.01 -8.15 13.33
N ARG A 52 -12.77 -7.86 12.93
CA ARG A 52 -11.91 -8.80 12.18
C ARG A 52 -10.84 -9.47 13.03
N MET A 53 -10.38 -8.80 14.09
CA MET A 53 -9.22 -9.22 14.88
C MET A 53 -9.30 -10.70 15.32
N GLU A 54 -10.42 -11.13 15.89
CA GLU A 54 -10.55 -12.49 16.43
C GLU A 54 -10.45 -13.55 15.33
N ASN A 55 -11.22 -13.40 14.25
CA ASN A 55 -11.28 -14.38 13.18
C ASN A 55 -9.96 -14.45 12.41
N PHE A 56 -9.37 -13.31 12.09
CA PHE A 56 -8.09 -13.28 11.37
C PHE A 56 -6.93 -13.78 12.23
N THR A 57 -6.92 -13.48 13.54
CA THR A 57 -5.95 -14.08 14.47
C THR A 57 -6.07 -15.60 14.51
N ARG A 58 -7.31 -16.12 14.56
CA ARG A 58 -7.57 -17.56 14.57
C ARG A 58 -7.11 -18.23 13.29
N GLU A 59 -7.38 -17.63 12.13
CA GLU A 59 -6.95 -18.14 10.82
C GLU A 59 -5.42 -18.13 10.68
N VAL A 60 -4.77 -17.03 11.05
CA VAL A 60 -3.29 -16.91 11.01
C VAL A 60 -2.62 -17.94 11.93
N ALA A 61 -3.12 -18.12 13.15
CA ALA A 61 -2.54 -19.08 14.09
C ALA A 61 -2.89 -20.54 13.77
N GLY A 62 -4.14 -20.80 13.39
CA GLY A 62 -4.68 -22.14 13.18
C GLY A 62 -4.36 -22.68 11.79
N ASP A 63 -4.87 -22.01 10.76
CA ASP A 63 -4.85 -22.51 9.39
C ASP A 63 -3.44 -22.37 8.77
N TRP A 64 -2.72 -21.32 9.14
CA TRP A 64 -1.37 -21.03 8.63
C TRP A 64 -0.24 -21.35 9.60
N GLY A 65 -0.55 -21.88 10.79
CA GLY A 65 0.43 -22.39 11.76
C GLY A 65 1.38 -21.34 12.35
N VAL A 66 0.98 -20.06 12.36
CA VAL A 66 1.84 -18.97 12.84
C VAL A 66 1.80 -18.88 14.36
N LYS A 67 2.97 -18.82 15.00
CA LYS A 67 3.04 -18.69 16.47
C LYS A 67 2.69 -17.27 16.90
N LEU A 68 1.73 -17.15 17.82
CA LEU A 68 1.38 -15.88 18.46
C LEU A 68 2.35 -15.52 19.58
N TYR A 69 2.74 -14.25 19.62
CA TYR A 69 3.55 -13.62 20.66
C TYR A 69 2.77 -12.49 21.33
N SER A 70 3.25 -12.02 22.47
CA SER A 70 2.54 -11.06 23.32
C SER A 70 2.89 -9.60 23.07
N SER A 71 3.91 -9.31 22.25
CA SER A 71 4.36 -7.95 21.97
C SER A 71 5.08 -7.80 20.62
N ILE A 72 5.16 -6.57 20.14
CA ILE A 72 6.01 -6.17 18.99
C ILE A 72 7.44 -6.66 19.19
N ALA A 73 8.03 -6.39 20.36
CA ALA A 73 9.42 -6.76 20.67
C ALA A 73 9.68 -8.25 20.56
N GLU A 74 8.73 -9.10 20.96
CA GLU A 74 8.87 -10.56 20.82
C GLU A 74 8.84 -11.00 19.36
N VAL A 75 7.93 -10.47 18.54
CA VAL A 75 7.90 -10.75 17.09
C VAL A 75 9.20 -10.30 16.44
N MET A 76 9.66 -9.08 16.74
CA MET A 76 10.92 -8.55 16.23
C MET A 76 12.11 -9.44 16.61
N LYS A 77 12.16 -10.00 17.83
CA LYS A 77 13.23 -10.92 18.25
C LYS A 77 13.19 -12.29 17.56
N ASN A 78 12.02 -12.74 17.11
CA ASN A 78 11.80 -14.07 16.54
C ASN A 78 11.64 -14.09 15.01
N SER A 79 11.86 -12.95 14.34
CA SER A 79 11.73 -12.80 12.88
C SER A 79 12.95 -12.10 12.30
N ASP A 80 13.29 -12.34 11.05
CA ASP A 80 14.39 -11.69 10.33
C ASP A 80 13.94 -10.41 9.60
N ALA A 81 12.67 -10.37 9.16
CA ALA A 81 12.00 -9.21 8.58
C ALA A 81 10.51 -9.25 8.95
N VAL A 82 9.83 -8.09 8.90
CA VAL A 82 8.49 -7.96 9.50
C VAL A 82 7.52 -7.16 8.61
N PHE A 83 6.28 -7.64 8.54
CA PHE A 83 5.14 -6.92 8.00
C PHE A 83 4.42 -6.14 9.12
N LEU A 84 4.21 -4.85 8.94
CA LEU A 84 3.37 -4.00 9.79
C LEU A 84 2.00 -3.83 9.12
N GLU A 85 1.05 -4.68 9.52
CA GLU A 85 -0.26 -4.89 8.88
C GLU A 85 -1.43 -4.38 9.73
N GLN A 86 -1.18 -3.64 10.81
CA GLN A 86 -2.26 -3.05 11.60
C GLN A 86 -3.12 -2.16 10.71
N VAL A 87 -4.42 -2.47 10.61
CA VAL A 87 -5.35 -1.79 9.70
C VAL A 87 -5.53 -0.30 10.05
N ASP A 88 -5.43 0.03 11.34
CA ASP A 88 -5.52 1.40 11.82
C ASP A 88 -4.20 2.16 11.68
N ALA A 89 -4.10 2.93 10.60
CA ALA A 89 -2.93 3.72 10.27
C ALA A 89 -2.59 4.82 11.30
N ARG A 90 -3.53 5.20 12.18
CA ARG A 90 -3.30 6.20 13.23
C ARG A 90 -2.25 5.75 14.26
N ARG A 91 -2.02 4.44 14.37
CA ARG A 91 -1.07 3.83 15.32
C ARG A 91 0.33 3.62 14.75
N ARG A 92 0.49 3.89 13.45
CA ARG A 92 1.62 3.40 12.67
C ARG A 92 2.95 4.00 13.09
N LEU A 93 3.02 5.30 13.36
CA LEU A 93 4.25 5.96 13.78
C LEU A 93 4.77 5.38 15.11
N GLU A 94 3.88 5.20 16.09
CA GLU A 94 4.21 4.60 17.40
C GLU A 94 4.72 3.16 17.24
N GLN A 95 3.99 2.32 16.50
CA GLN A 95 4.41 0.93 16.25
C GLN A 95 5.75 0.87 15.48
N PHE A 96 5.93 1.75 14.49
CA PHE A 96 7.16 1.83 13.72
C PHE A 96 8.35 2.25 14.59
N GLN A 97 8.17 3.19 15.52
CA GLN A 97 9.19 3.58 16.50
C GLN A 97 9.64 2.40 17.39
N GLU A 98 8.71 1.56 17.84
CA GLU A 98 9.05 0.35 18.58
C GLU A 98 9.83 -0.67 17.74
N MET A 99 9.48 -0.80 16.45
CA MET A 99 10.08 -1.78 15.54
C MET A 99 11.46 -1.36 15.01
N VAL A 100 11.62 -0.10 14.62
CA VAL A 100 12.77 0.37 13.82
C VAL A 100 14.11 0.19 14.55
N CYS A 101 14.11 0.23 15.88
CA CYS A 101 15.32 0.06 16.70
C CYS A 101 15.94 -1.35 16.61
N PHE A 102 15.21 -2.34 16.10
CA PHE A 102 15.71 -3.70 15.90
C PHE A 102 16.57 -3.87 14.63
N GLY A 103 16.62 -2.86 13.75
CA GLY A 103 17.49 -2.87 12.57
C GLY A 103 17.11 -3.90 11.50
N LYS A 104 15.83 -4.31 11.44
CA LYS A 104 15.33 -5.34 10.51
C LYS A 104 14.52 -4.72 9.38
N PRO A 105 14.51 -5.27 8.16
CA PRO A 105 13.65 -4.80 7.08
C PRO A 105 12.16 -4.83 7.47
N ILE A 106 11.42 -3.78 7.09
CA ILE A 106 10.01 -3.64 7.42
C ILE A 106 9.21 -3.34 6.15
N TYR A 107 8.20 -4.16 5.85
CA TYR A 107 7.11 -3.75 4.98
C TYR A 107 6.04 -3.09 5.85
N VAL A 108 5.62 -1.88 5.47
CA VAL A 108 4.57 -1.14 6.15
C VAL A 108 3.37 -1.08 5.22
N ASP A 109 2.24 -1.63 5.66
CA ASP A 109 1.05 -1.64 4.82
C ASP A 109 0.62 -0.21 4.46
N LYS A 110 0.02 -0.10 3.27
CA LYS A 110 -0.38 1.18 2.71
C LYS A 110 -1.57 1.78 3.48
N PRO A 111 -1.65 3.12 3.57
CA PRO A 111 -0.62 4.09 3.18
C PRO A 111 0.54 4.12 4.18
N PHE A 112 1.72 4.55 3.75
CA PHE A 112 2.90 4.59 4.64
C PHE A 112 2.67 5.41 5.92
N ALA A 113 2.00 6.55 5.80
CA ALA A 113 1.52 7.39 6.90
C ALA A 113 0.25 8.15 6.48
N LEU A 114 -0.43 8.78 7.44
CA LEU A 114 -1.66 9.54 7.21
C LEU A 114 -1.45 11.05 6.99
N ASN A 115 -0.20 11.50 7.00
CA ASN A 115 0.19 12.87 6.71
C ASN A 115 1.69 12.91 6.38
N THR A 116 2.13 14.01 5.78
CA THR A 116 3.52 14.18 5.34
C THR A 116 4.49 14.31 6.53
N VAL A 117 4.04 14.83 7.67
CA VAL A 117 4.88 15.03 8.87
C VAL A 117 5.32 13.67 9.43
N ASP A 118 4.37 12.78 9.69
CA ASP A 118 4.63 11.43 10.21
C ASP A 118 5.42 10.60 9.19
N CYS A 119 5.12 10.72 7.90
CA CYS A 119 5.90 10.07 6.83
C CYS A 119 7.39 10.46 6.91
N ARG A 120 7.69 11.75 7.07
CA ARG A 120 9.07 12.24 7.18
C ARG A 120 9.73 11.75 8.46
N GLU A 121 9.02 11.73 9.58
CA GLU A 121 9.57 11.21 10.85
C GLU A 121 9.87 9.71 10.75
N MET A 122 8.98 8.91 10.16
CA MET A 122 9.23 7.48 9.94
C MET A 122 10.44 7.24 9.03
N PHE A 123 10.61 8.01 7.94
CA PHE A 123 11.79 7.87 7.09
C PHE A 123 13.08 8.32 7.77
N LYS A 124 13.04 9.38 8.59
CA LYS A 124 14.18 9.81 9.41
C LYS A 124 14.59 8.73 10.40
N LEU A 125 13.63 8.07 11.05
CA LEU A 125 13.90 6.93 11.93
C LEU A 125 14.48 5.75 11.14
N ALA A 126 13.92 5.41 9.99
CA ALA A 126 14.44 4.35 9.13
C ALA A 126 15.88 4.61 8.69
N GLU A 127 16.20 5.87 8.37
CA GLU A 127 17.57 6.30 8.04
C GLU A 127 18.50 6.19 9.25
N GLN A 128 18.09 6.68 10.42
CA GLN A 128 18.87 6.62 11.65
C GLN A 128 19.29 5.20 12.03
N TYR A 129 18.41 4.21 11.83
CA TYR A 129 18.68 2.81 12.16
C TYR A 129 19.11 1.96 10.95
N GLY A 130 19.27 2.56 9.76
CA GLY A 130 19.67 1.84 8.55
C GLY A 130 18.67 0.76 8.10
N VAL A 131 17.37 0.94 8.38
CA VAL A 131 16.31 -0.03 8.10
C VAL A 131 15.79 0.12 6.66
N PRO A 132 15.80 -0.97 5.85
CA PRO A 132 15.06 -1.02 4.60
C PRO A 132 13.55 -0.97 4.85
N VAL A 133 12.85 -0.11 4.10
CA VAL A 133 11.41 0.09 4.23
C VAL A 133 10.76 0.08 2.85
N LEU A 134 9.62 -0.61 2.75
CA LEU A 134 8.72 -0.55 1.60
C LEU A 134 7.28 -0.32 2.10
N SER A 135 6.54 0.54 1.40
CA SER A 135 5.10 0.68 1.52
C SER A 135 4.51 0.97 0.16
N THR A 136 3.50 0.21 -0.25
CA THR A 136 2.82 0.38 -1.54
C THR A 136 1.60 -0.53 -1.60
N SER A 137 0.58 -0.10 -2.32
CA SER A 137 -0.52 -0.94 -2.77
C SER A 137 -0.04 -2.10 -3.63
N SER A 138 -0.71 -3.24 -3.47
CA SER A 138 -0.56 -4.42 -4.32
C SER A 138 -0.86 -4.15 -5.80
N LEU A 139 -1.82 -3.27 -6.07
CA LEU A 139 -2.21 -2.88 -7.43
C LEU A 139 -1.08 -2.22 -8.23
N ARG A 140 -0.03 -1.70 -7.55
CA ARG A 140 1.20 -1.21 -8.21
C ARG A 140 1.87 -2.28 -9.06
N PHE A 141 1.73 -3.54 -8.67
CA PHE A 141 2.39 -4.69 -9.28
C PHE A 141 1.40 -5.64 -9.95
N ALA A 142 0.12 -5.27 -10.08
CA ALA A 142 -0.84 -6.05 -10.82
C ALA A 142 -0.29 -6.42 -12.21
N ASP A 143 -0.53 -7.65 -12.65
CA ASP A 143 0.05 -8.18 -13.88
C ASP A 143 -0.42 -7.36 -15.09
N GLY A 144 -1.69 -6.93 -15.11
CA GLY A 144 -2.24 -6.07 -16.15
C GLY A 144 -1.53 -4.72 -16.26
N LEU A 145 -1.23 -4.07 -15.13
CA LEU A 145 -0.46 -2.82 -15.13
C LEU A 145 1.00 -3.06 -15.56
N THR A 146 1.62 -4.12 -15.06
CA THR A 146 3.00 -4.50 -15.44
C THR A 146 3.12 -4.77 -16.94
N ALA A 147 2.16 -5.51 -17.51
CA ALA A 147 2.10 -5.79 -18.94
C ALA A 147 1.85 -4.51 -19.77
N ALA A 148 0.98 -3.60 -19.29
CA ALA A 148 0.72 -2.34 -19.96
C ALA A 148 1.95 -1.43 -19.99
N LEU A 149 2.69 -1.32 -18.88
CA LEU A 149 3.93 -0.54 -18.82
C LEU A 149 5.00 -1.10 -19.76
N LYS A 150 5.10 -2.42 -19.89
CA LYS A 150 6.02 -3.06 -20.84
C LYS A 150 5.67 -2.73 -22.29
N GLN A 151 4.39 -2.62 -22.64
CA GLN A 151 3.97 -2.17 -23.97
C GLN A 151 4.35 -0.70 -24.23
N CYS A 152 4.44 0.11 -23.17
CA CYS A 152 4.85 1.51 -23.25
C CYS A 152 6.36 1.71 -23.17
N GLU A 153 7.18 0.68 -22.96
CA GLU A 153 8.62 0.82 -22.66
C GLU A 153 9.41 1.61 -23.72
N TRP A 154 8.94 1.61 -24.97
CA TRP A 154 9.55 2.32 -26.10
C TRP A 154 8.87 3.66 -26.45
N HIS A 155 7.89 4.08 -25.66
CA HIS A 155 7.09 5.28 -25.90
C HIS A 155 7.04 6.16 -24.65
N SER A 156 7.17 7.47 -24.81
CA SER A 156 7.02 8.38 -23.67
C SER A 156 5.56 8.38 -23.19
N VAL A 157 5.37 8.10 -21.89
CA VAL A 157 4.08 8.24 -21.22
C VAL A 157 3.77 9.73 -21.07
N ILE A 158 2.63 10.16 -21.62
CA ILE A 158 2.18 11.57 -21.64
C ILE A 158 1.04 11.85 -20.65
N GLY A 159 0.43 10.80 -20.10
CA GLY A 159 -0.66 10.90 -19.12
C GLY A 159 -1.13 9.51 -18.68
N ALA A 160 -1.91 9.46 -17.61
CA ALA A 160 -2.57 8.22 -17.19
C ALA A 160 -3.81 8.50 -16.35
N ASP A 161 -4.84 7.69 -16.56
CA ASP A 161 -6.09 7.73 -15.80
C ASP A 161 -6.33 6.37 -15.13
N PHE A 162 -6.56 6.36 -13.83
CA PHE A 162 -6.90 5.15 -13.08
C PHE A 162 -8.27 5.26 -12.42
N PHE A 163 -8.95 4.14 -12.23
CA PHE A 163 -10.22 4.09 -11.53
C PHE A 163 -10.27 2.92 -10.55
N GLY A 164 -11.13 3.06 -9.54
CA GLY A 164 -11.34 2.03 -8.53
C GLY A 164 -12.37 2.42 -7.47
N PRO A 165 -12.70 1.48 -6.57
CA PRO A 165 -13.48 1.79 -5.38
C PRO A 165 -12.76 2.83 -4.50
N MET A 166 -13.53 3.77 -3.94
CA MET A 166 -13.02 4.83 -3.07
C MET A 166 -13.96 5.11 -1.89
N PRO A 167 -14.30 4.11 -1.06
CA PRO A 167 -15.03 4.35 0.18
C PRO A 167 -14.22 5.26 1.11
N PHE A 168 -14.93 6.04 1.92
CA PHE A 168 -14.36 6.72 3.08
C PHE A 168 -14.69 5.95 4.35
N THR A 169 -13.84 6.10 5.36
CA THR A 169 -14.12 5.64 6.71
C THR A 169 -13.82 6.77 7.67
N ALA A 170 -14.63 6.91 8.73
CA ALA A 170 -14.55 8.06 9.62
C ALA A 170 -13.20 8.18 10.35
N THR A 171 -12.51 7.06 10.55
CA THR A 171 -11.25 7.02 11.30
C THR A 171 -10.01 7.33 10.47
N GLN A 172 -10.11 7.31 9.13
CA GLN A 172 -8.96 7.49 8.24
C GLN A 172 -9.18 8.75 7.38
N PRO A 173 -8.22 9.68 7.33
CA PRO A 173 -8.42 10.98 6.68
C PRO A 173 -8.55 10.86 5.16
N GLY A 174 -9.65 11.38 4.60
CA GLY A 174 -9.84 11.58 3.16
C GLY A 174 -9.46 10.37 2.29
N TYR A 175 -8.56 10.60 1.34
CA TYR A 175 -8.18 9.62 0.32
C TYR A 175 -7.14 8.59 0.76
N PHE A 176 -6.63 8.68 1.99
CA PHE A 176 -5.64 7.73 2.51
C PHE A 176 -6.16 6.29 2.59
N TRP A 177 -7.47 6.10 2.80
CA TRP A 177 -8.06 4.78 3.02
C TRP A 177 -8.02 3.89 1.76
N TYR A 178 -8.66 4.34 0.69
CA TYR A 178 -8.74 3.60 -0.59
C TYR A 178 -8.12 4.35 -1.77
N GLY A 179 -8.02 5.68 -1.72
CA GLY A 179 -7.42 6.48 -2.80
C GLY A 179 -5.94 6.13 -3.06
N VAL A 180 -5.23 5.71 -2.02
CA VAL A 180 -3.84 5.24 -2.10
C VAL A 180 -3.60 4.15 -3.15
N HIS A 181 -4.59 3.28 -3.38
CA HIS A 181 -4.49 2.21 -4.37
C HIS A 181 -4.26 2.73 -5.79
N MET A 182 -5.09 3.67 -6.23
CA MET A 182 -4.98 4.28 -7.55
C MET A 182 -3.83 5.30 -7.59
N ALA A 183 -3.49 5.95 -6.47
CA ALA A 183 -2.33 6.82 -6.39
C ALA A 183 -1.03 6.04 -6.65
N ASP A 184 -0.88 4.85 -6.06
CA ASP A 184 0.28 3.99 -6.32
C ASP A 184 0.35 3.52 -7.79
N MET A 185 -0.79 3.18 -8.41
CA MET A 185 -0.84 2.87 -9.85
C MET A 185 -0.42 4.08 -10.70
N LEU A 186 -0.89 5.27 -10.32
CA LEU A 186 -0.57 6.51 -11.01
C LEU A 186 0.91 6.86 -10.90
N TYR A 187 1.50 6.83 -9.70
CA TYR A 187 2.92 7.11 -9.48
C TYR A 187 3.83 6.07 -10.12
N ARG A 188 3.44 4.78 -10.12
CA ARG A 188 4.15 3.72 -10.86
C ARG A 188 4.24 4.01 -12.36
N THR A 189 3.23 4.67 -12.91
CA THR A 189 3.11 4.96 -14.35
C THR A 189 3.75 6.30 -14.73
N MET A 190 3.50 7.33 -13.93
CA MET A 190 3.89 8.72 -14.22
C MET A 190 5.26 9.09 -13.63
N GLY A 191 5.73 8.32 -12.65
CA GLY A 191 6.91 8.64 -11.85
C GLY A 191 6.64 9.74 -10.82
N THR A 192 7.71 10.16 -10.14
CA THR A 192 7.69 11.31 -9.22
C THR A 192 7.54 12.65 -9.95
N GLY A 193 7.22 13.70 -9.22
CA GLY A 193 7.20 15.08 -9.71
C GLY A 193 5.82 15.67 -9.88
N CYS A 194 4.78 15.13 -9.22
CA CYS A 194 3.51 15.83 -9.11
C CYS A 194 3.73 17.18 -8.41
N SER A 195 3.15 18.25 -8.95
CA SER A 195 3.34 19.63 -8.50
C SER A 195 2.07 20.26 -7.95
N LYS A 196 0.91 19.78 -8.41
CA LYS A 196 -0.39 20.35 -8.08
C LYS A 196 -1.45 19.27 -8.08
N VAL A 197 -2.42 19.40 -7.19
CA VAL A 197 -3.56 18.48 -7.06
C VAL A 197 -4.86 19.27 -6.94
N SER A 198 -5.89 18.83 -7.65
CA SER A 198 -7.26 19.36 -7.53
C SER A 198 -8.28 18.23 -7.49
N VAL A 199 -9.38 18.43 -6.75
CA VAL A 199 -10.44 17.44 -6.56
C VAL A 199 -11.79 17.97 -6.98
N ILE A 200 -12.53 17.16 -7.74
CA ILE A 200 -13.97 17.30 -7.96
C ILE A 200 -14.67 16.16 -7.22
N HIS A 201 -15.65 16.49 -6.39
CA HIS A 201 -16.30 15.56 -5.49
C HIS A 201 -17.84 15.65 -5.57
N THR A 202 -18.49 14.49 -5.51
CA THR A 202 -19.94 14.34 -5.28
C THR A 202 -20.18 13.31 -4.17
N SER A 203 -21.42 13.06 -3.78
CA SER A 203 -21.78 12.00 -2.81
C SER A 203 -21.49 10.57 -3.29
N GLU A 204 -21.18 10.36 -4.56
CA GLU A 204 -20.94 9.02 -5.13
C GLU A 204 -19.58 8.85 -5.84
N HIS A 205 -18.97 9.95 -6.28
CA HIS A 205 -17.80 9.91 -7.14
C HIS A 205 -16.79 10.99 -6.81
N ASP A 206 -15.52 10.69 -7.09
CA ASP A 206 -14.39 11.61 -7.01
C ASP A 206 -13.62 11.61 -8.33
N ILE A 207 -13.09 12.78 -8.72
CA ILE A 207 -11.99 12.89 -9.66
C ILE A 207 -10.88 13.66 -8.96
N ILE A 208 -9.72 13.02 -8.80
CA ILE A 208 -8.49 13.65 -8.34
C ILE A 208 -7.60 13.84 -9.56
N THR A 209 -7.21 15.08 -9.86
CA THR A 209 -6.32 15.42 -10.97
C THR A 209 -4.98 15.90 -10.41
N GLY A 210 -3.89 15.26 -10.83
CA GLY A 210 -2.53 15.68 -10.57
C GLY A 210 -1.87 16.27 -11.80
N VAL A 211 -1.08 17.33 -11.63
CA VAL A 211 -0.26 17.94 -12.68
C VAL A 211 1.22 17.78 -12.34
N TRP A 212 1.97 17.08 -13.18
CA TRP A 212 3.41 16.89 -13.02
C TRP A 212 4.19 18.13 -13.46
N LYS A 213 5.40 18.29 -12.94
CA LYS A 213 6.29 19.44 -13.24
C LYS A 213 6.60 19.60 -14.73
N ASP A 214 6.53 18.51 -15.49
CA ASP A 214 6.72 18.48 -16.95
C ASP A 214 5.44 18.77 -17.74
N GLY A 215 4.33 19.11 -17.05
CA GLY A 215 3.05 19.45 -17.65
C GLY A 215 2.14 18.25 -17.94
N ARG A 216 2.60 17.00 -17.70
CA ARG A 216 1.74 15.83 -17.85
C ARG A 216 0.63 15.85 -16.80
N ILE A 217 -0.53 15.30 -17.16
CA ILE A 217 -1.71 15.23 -16.32
C ILE A 217 -2.04 13.77 -16.04
N GLY A 218 -2.37 13.48 -14.78
CA GLY A 218 -2.86 12.18 -14.36
C GLY A 218 -4.16 12.29 -13.57
N ASN A 219 -5.09 11.36 -13.76
CA ASN A 219 -6.36 11.36 -13.05
C ASN A 219 -6.60 10.07 -12.26
N ILE A 220 -7.34 10.21 -11.17
CA ILE A 220 -7.93 9.10 -10.41
C ILE A 220 -9.44 9.32 -10.34
N ARG A 221 -10.21 8.33 -10.80
CA ARG A 221 -11.66 8.25 -10.60
C ARG A 221 -11.98 7.31 -9.44
N GLY A 222 -12.52 7.87 -8.37
CA GLY A 222 -13.03 7.11 -7.23
C GLY A 222 -14.52 6.82 -7.36
N ASN A 223 -14.92 5.57 -7.15
CA ASN A 223 -16.31 5.15 -7.14
C ASN A 223 -16.75 4.73 -5.72
N ARG A 224 -17.83 5.32 -5.19
CA ARG A 224 -18.48 4.88 -3.94
C ARG A 224 -19.73 4.05 -4.17
N CYS A 225 -20.23 4.01 -5.41
CA CYS A 225 -21.30 3.12 -5.84
C CYS A 225 -20.93 2.42 -7.15
N GLY A 226 -21.52 1.24 -7.39
CA GLY A 226 -21.37 0.51 -8.64
C GLY A 226 -20.02 -0.22 -8.78
N ASN A 227 -19.14 0.30 -9.64
CA ASN A 227 -17.96 -0.41 -10.11
C ASN A 227 -16.89 -0.61 -9.01
N GLY A 228 -16.69 -1.88 -8.60
CA GLY A 228 -15.67 -2.29 -7.63
C GLY A 228 -14.34 -2.74 -8.25
N ASN A 229 -14.19 -2.69 -9.58
CA ASN A 229 -12.97 -3.12 -10.25
C ASN A 229 -11.92 -2.00 -10.24
N PHE A 230 -10.65 -2.40 -10.28
CA PHE A 230 -9.53 -1.50 -10.54
C PHE A 230 -9.08 -1.59 -11.99
N GLY A 231 -8.71 -0.46 -12.56
CA GLY A 231 -8.24 -0.40 -13.94
C GLY A 231 -7.81 1.00 -14.32
N GLY A 232 -7.52 1.20 -15.61
CA GLY A 232 -7.07 2.50 -16.08
C GLY A 232 -6.70 2.52 -17.55
N THR A 233 -6.16 3.65 -17.98
CA THR A 233 -5.61 3.88 -19.31
C THR A 233 -4.28 4.60 -19.16
N ILE A 234 -3.25 4.07 -19.81
CA ILE A 234 -1.97 4.76 -19.98
C ILE A 234 -1.98 5.42 -21.35
N PHE A 235 -1.70 6.73 -21.40
CA PHE A 235 -1.55 7.46 -22.65
C PHE A 235 -0.07 7.63 -22.96
N HIS A 236 0.34 7.25 -24.16
CA HIS A 236 1.69 7.44 -24.66
C HIS A 236 1.64 8.09 -26.06
N GLU A 237 2.78 8.61 -26.53
CA GLU A 237 2.83 9.40 -27.78
C GLU A 237 2.31 8.68 -29.04
N SER A 238 2.21 7.35 -29.01
CA SER A 238 1.78 6.53 -30.14
C SER A 238 0.43 5.84 -29.93
N GLY A 239 -0.27 6.09 -28.81
CA GLY A 239 -1.56 5.44 -28.55
C GLY A 239 -1.95 5.38 -27.08
N SER A 240 -2.75 4.36 -26.75
CA SER A 240 -3.25 4.15 -25.39
C SER A 240 -3.33 2.67 -25.08
N VAL A 241 -3.04 2.32 -23.83
CA VAL A 241 -3.10 0.94 -23.33
C VAL A 241 -4.10 0.87 -22.19
N PHE A 242 -5.10 0.00 -22.31
CA PHE A 242 -6.15 -0.20 -21.32
C PHE A 242 -5.76 -1.29 -20.31
N ILE A 243 -6.15 -1.07 -19.07
CA ILE A 243 -5.87 -1.97 -17.94
C ILE A 243 -7.20 -2.34 -17.28
N ASP A 244 -7.46 -3.63 -17.16
CA ASP A 244 -8.52 -4.20 -16.34
C ASP A 244 -7.91 -5.28 -15.44
N VAL A 245 -7.71 -4.93 -14.16
CA VAL A 245 -7.06 -5.83 -13.19
C VAL A 245 -7.91 -7.07 -12.92
N SER A 246 -9.21 -7.04 -13.18
CA SER A 246 -10.07 -8.21 -13.01
C SER A 246 -9.77 -9.34 -14.01
N GLN A 247 -9.01 -9.05 -15.07
CA GLN A 247 -8.55 -10.05 -16.05
C GLN A 247 -7.24 -10.75 -15.64
N ASP A 248 -6.60 -10.32 -14.55
CA ASP A 248 -5.34 -10.91 -14.09
C ASP A 248 -5.57 -12.34 -13.60
N LYS A 249 -4.68 -13.25 -14.01
CA LYS A 249 -4.73 -14.66 -13.59
C LYS A 249 -4.15 -14.87 -12.20
N ARG A 250 -3.08 -14.14 -11.89
CA ARG A 250 -2.42 -14.13 -10.58
C ARG A 250 -2.97 -12.94 -9.80
N GLY A 251 -3.23 -13.15 -8.51
CA GLY A 251 -3.70 -12.06 -7.66
C GLY A 251 -2.62 -11.00 -7.44
N TYR A 252 -3.07 -9.76 -7.21
CA TYR A 252 -2.17 -8.64 -6.95
C TYR A 252 -1.43 -8.76 -5.60
N TYR A 253 -1.92 -9.55 -4.64
CA TYR A 253 -1.22 -9.78 -3.37
C TYR A 253 0.01 -10.65 -3.58
N GLU A 254 -0.09 -11.68 -4.40
CA GLU A 254 1.03 -12.53 -4.79
C GLU A 254 2.10 -11.69 -5.50
N CYS A 255 1.68 -10.81 -6.42
CA CYS A 255 2.58 -9.86 -7.09
C CYS A 255 3.30 -8.93 -6.10
N LEU A 256 2.59 -8.45 -5.08
CA LEU A 256 3.17 -7.60 -4.03
C LEU A 256 4.15 -8.36 -3.15
N VAL A 257 3.78 -9.55 -2.68
CA VAL A 257 4.62 -10.36 -1.79
C VAL A 257 5.95 -10.69 -2.47
N GLU A 258 5.97 -11.00 -3.77
CA GLU A 258 7.23 -11.18 -4.50
C GLU A 258 8.18 -9.96 -4.40
N GLN A 259 7.63 -8.76 -4.47
CA GLN A 259 8.42 -7.52 -4.34
C GLN A 259 8.86 -7.26 -2.91
N ILE A 260 8.01 -7.59 -1.92
CA ILE A 260 8.37 -7.48 -0.50
C ILE A 260 9.49 -8.46 -0.16
N ILE A 261 9.39 -9.72 -0.59
CA ILE A 261 10.41 -10.74 -0.38
C ILE A 261 11.74 -10.32 -1.03
N ARG A 262 11.70 -9.80 -2.25
CA ARG A 262 12.89 -9.25 -2.90
C ARG A 262 13.51 -8.10 -2.09
N MET A 263 12.70 -7.21 -1.53
CA MET A 263 13.18 -6.12 -0.67
C MET A 263 13.80 -6.67 0.62
N PHE A 264 13.17 -7.65 1.25
CA PHE A 264 13.71 -8.30 2.45
C PHE A 264 15.05 -8.99 2.19
N ASP A 265 15.18 -9.72 1.08
CA ASP A 265 16.42 -10.44 0.73
C ASP A 265 17.57 -9.50 0.34
N THR A 266 17.27 -8.38 -0.32
CA THR A 266 18.29 -7.50 -0.91
C THR A 266 18.53 -6.22 -0.14
N GLY A 267 17.62 -5.83 0.75
CA GLY A 267 17.57 -4.50 1.36
C GLY A 267 17.21 -3.38 0.38
N GLN A 268 16.86 -3.69 -0.87
CA GLN A 268 16.57 -2.70 -1.91
C GLN A 268 15.06 -2.60 -2.14
N SER A 269 14.48 -1.46 -1.76
CA SER A 269 13.07 -1.18 -2.01
C SER A 269 12.82 -0.91 -3.50
N PRO A 270 11.81 -1.55 -4.13
CA PRO A 270 11.40 -1.27 -5.50
C PRO A 270 10.65 0.08 -5.66
N VAL A 271 10.37 0.76 -4.54
CA VAL A 271 9.78 2.10 -4.50
C VAL A 271 10.70 2.99 -3.68
N THR A 272 11.09 4.14 -4.24
CA THR A 272 12.02 5.04 -3.55
C THR A 272 11.34 5.72 -2.36
N ARG A 273 12.14 6.16 -1.37
CA ARG A 273 11.63 6.98 -0.25
C ARG A 273 10.95 8.25 -0.76
N GLN A 274 11.52 8.89 -1.78
CA GLN A 274 10.93 10.06 -2.42
C GLN A 274 9.53 9.76 -2.96
N GLU A 275 9.37 8.68 -3.73
CA GLU A 275 8.08 8.34 -4.32
C GLU A 275 7.03 7.99 -3.26
N MET A 276 7.40 7.22 -2.23
CA MET A 276 6.50 6.96 -1.09
C MET A 276 6.07 8.25 -0.38
N THR A 277 6.98 9.21 -0.17
CA THR A 277 6.64 10.52 0.40
C THR A 277 5.74 11.33 -0.53
N GLU A 278 5.98 11.30 -1.84
CA GLU A 278 5.15 12.01 -2.82
C GLU A 278 3.73 11.41 -2.91
N VAL A 279 3.56 10.09 -2.80
CA VAL A 279 2.24 9.44 -2.70
C VAL A 279 1.50 9.93 -1.46
N VAL A 280 2.15 9.95 -0.29
CA VAL A 280 1.53 10.47 0.95
C VAL A 280 1.14 11.94 0.78
N ARG A 281 2.05 12.77 0.25
CA ARG A 281 1.79 14.20 0.06
C ARG A 281 0.70 14.46 -0.97
N PHE A 282 0.60 13.66 -2.02
CA PHE A 282 -0.47 13.73 -3.01
C PHE A 282 -1.84 13.46 -2.40
N LEU A 283 -1.96 12.42 -1.56
CA LEU A 283 -3.22 12.08 -0.88
C LEU A 283 -3.62 13.13 0.15
N GLU A 284 -2.64 13.67 0.88
CA GLU A 284 -2.83 14.78 1.82
C GLU A 284 -3.37 16.03 1.10
N ALA A 285 -2.72 16.43 -0.01
CA ALA A 285 -3.15 17.55 -0.83
C ALA A 285 -4.51 17.33 -1.50
N ALA A 286 -4.81 16.10 -1.92
CA ALA A 286 -6.15 15.75 -2.39
C ALA A 286 -7.21 15.95 -1.29
N GLY A 287 -6.90 15.59 -0.04
CA GLY A 287 -7.76 15.87 1.11
C GLY A 287 -7.93 17.37 1.41
N GLU A 288 -6.87 18.15 1.31
CA GLU A 288 -6.92 19.62 1.40
C GLU A 288 -7.77 20.24 0.28
N SER A 289 -7.63 19.74 -0.94
CA SER A 289 -8.41 20.18 -2.10
C SER A 289 -9.89 19.84 -1.93
N LEU A 290 -10.21 18.63 -1.47
CA LEU A 290 -11.58 18.21 -1.13
C LEU A 290 -12.23 19.15 -0.11
N THR A 291 -11.47 19.57 0.91
CA THR A 291 -11.97 20.43 1.98
C THR A 291 -12.17 21.88 1.51
N THR A 292 -11.26 22.38 0.68
CA THR A 292 -11.20 23.81 0.33
C THR A 292 -11.85 24.15 -1.03
N GLY A 293 -12.07 23.15 -1.89
CA GLY A 293 -12.52 23.34 -3.27
C GLY A 293 -11.46 24.01 -4.16
N ARG A 294 -10.18 24.01 -3.77
CA ARG A 294 -9.10 24.71 -4.47
C ARG A 294 -8.00 23.76 -4.91
N GLU A 295 -7.25 24.17 -5.93
CA GLU A 295 -5.98 23.53 -6.30
C GLU A 295 -4.96 23.71 -5.16
N VAL A 296 -4.21 22.64 -4.87
CA VAL A 296 -3.17 22.59 -3.84
C VAL A 296 -1.82 22.32 -4.51
N VAL A 297 -0.81 23.14 -4.18
CA VAL A 297 0.57 22.97 -4.65
C VAL A 297 1.33 22.04 -3.71
N LEU A 298 2.15 21.14 -4.26
CA LEU A 298 2.94 20.15 -3.51
C LEU A 298 4.34 20.64 -3.14
#